data_AF-A0A9W6CKS5-F1
#
_entry.id   AF-A0A9W6CKS5-F1
#
_cell.length_a   1.000
_cell.length_b   1.000
_cell.length_c   1.000
_cell.angle_alpha   90.00
_cell.angle_beta   90.00
_cell.angle_gamma   90.00
#
_symmetry.space_group_name_H-M   'P 1'
#
loop_
_entity.id
_entity.type
_entity.pdbx_description
1 polymer ?
#
loop_
_entity_poly.entity_id
_entity_poly.type
_entity_poly.pdbx_seq_one_letter_code
_entity_poly.pdbx_strand_id
1 'polypeptide(L)'
;MAAFEPTPFAFAFTFRDAEGPHTWTCGDWETHATFFYWRKRYGEASALERLGGRFNDEYPAKGMLFATGNMMKRPKTWQLLGVVRLDEKGQLGLL
;
A
#
# COMPACT_ATOMS: atom_id res chain seq x y z
N MET A 1 6.65 10.47 -25.59
CA MET A 1 6.12 10.06 -24.26
C MET A 1 6.23 11.27 -23.35
N ALA A 2 5.11 11.79 -22.84
CA ALA A 2 5.16 12.84 -21.82
C ALA A 2 5.77 12.23 -20.53
N ALA A 3 6.65 12.98 -19.88
CA ALA A 3 7.24 12.57 -18.61
C ALA A 3 6.13 12.36 -17.57
N PHE A 4 6.15 11.23 -16.87
CA PHE A 4 5.20 10.96 -15.80
C PHE A 4 5.55 11.88 -14.62
N GLU A 5 4.61 12.71 -14.17
CA GLU A 5 4.79 13.50 -12.95
C GLU A 5 4.84 12.51 -11.77
N PRO A 6 5.94 12.44 -11.00
CA PRO A 6 5.97 11.59 -9.82
C PRO A 6 4.96 12.14 -8.81
N THR A 7 4.31 11.26 -8.06
CA THR A 7 3.48 11.70 -6.93
C THR A 7 4.38 12.46 -5.93
N PRO A 8 3.96 13.64 -5.44
CA PRO A 8 4.78 14.43 -4.51
C PRO A 8 4.82 13.85 -3.08
N PHE A 9 4.19 12.69 -2.86
CA PHE A 9 4.09 12.01 -1.58
C PHE A 9 4.74 10.63 -1.65
N ALA A 10 5.47 10.28 -0.60
CA ALA A 10 5.89 8.91 -0.34
C ALA A 10 4.82 8.21 0.49
N PHE A 11 4.30 7.09 -0.01
CA PHE A 11 3.35 6.27 0.73
C PHE A 11 4.10 5.16 1.47
N ALA A 12 3.71 4.91 2.72
CA ALA A 12 4.27 3.84 3.53
C ALA A 12 3.18 3.25 4.44
N PHE A 13 3.34 1.97 4.76
CA PHE A 13 2.50 1.27 5.72
C PHE A 13 3.31 0.99 6.99
N THR A 14 2.75 1.38 8.13
CA THR A 14 3.26 1.02 9.45
C THR A 14 2.35 -0.06 10.03
N PHE A 15 2.91 -1.21 10.38
CA PHE A 15 2.16 -2.34 10.92
C PHE A 15 2.98 -3.09 11.97
N ARG A 16 2.36 -4.03 12.67
CA ARG A 16 3.00 -4.90 13.66
C ARG A 16 2.70 -6.36 13.36
N ASP A 17 3.72 -7.19 13.41
CA ASP A 17 3.60 -8.65 13.39
C ASP A 17 4.32 -9.27 14.61
N ALA A 18 4.56 -10.59 14.55
CA ALA A 18 5.23 -11.34 15.61
C ALA A 18 6.70 -10.92 15.84
N GLU A 19 7.36 -10.30 14.86
CA GLU A 19 8.74 -9.83 14.94
C GLU A 19 8.83 -8.37 15.43
N GLY A 20 7.71 -7.65 15.44
CA GLY A 20 7.61 -6.30 15.99
C GLY A 20 7.00 -5.29 15.02
N PRO A 21 7.20 -3.97 15.26
CA PRO A 21 6.72 -2.92 14.36
C PRO A 21 7.59 -2.80 13.11
N HIS A 22 6.95 -2.60 11.96
CA HIS A 22 7.58 -2.41 10.65
C HIS A 22 7.05 -1.14 9.99
N THR A 23 7.90 -0.49 9.20
CA THR A 23 7.51 0.58 8.29
C THR A 23 8.05 0.27 6.91
N TRP A 24 7.17 -0.01 5.95
CA TRP A 24 7.56 -0.31 4.57
C TRP A 24 7.01 0.73 3.60
N THR A 25 7.90 1.30 2.79
CA THR A 25 7.52 2.16 1.68
C THR A 25 6.75 1.36 0.63
N CYS A 26 5.62 1.89 0.20
CA CYS A 26 4.81 1.31 -0.85
C CYS A 26 5.22 1.90 -2.20
N GLY A 27 5.91 1.10 -3.01
CA GLY A 27 6.26 1.46 -4.40
C GLY A 27 5.16 1.12 -5.41
N ASP A 28 3.97 0.83 -4.93
CA ASP A 28 2.85 0.33 -5.74
C ASP A 28 2.32 1.41 -6.68
N TRP A 29 2.39 1.12 -7.98
CA TRP A 29 1.93 2.05 -9.01
C TRP A 29 0.41 2.27 -8.93
N GLU A 30 -0.38 1.30 -8.44
CA GLU A 30 -1.84 1.40 -8.34
C GLU A 30 -2.26 2.43 -7.29
N THR A 31 -1.54 2.50 -6.16
CA THR A 31 -1.72 3.50 -5.11
C THR A 31 -1.43 4.90 -5.65
N HIS A 32 -0.33 5.06 -6.38
CA HIS A 32 0.03 6.32 -7.04
C HIS A 32 -0.99 6.73 -8.12
N ALA A 33 -1.46 5.79 -8.93
CA ALA A 33 -2.49 6.03 -9.94
C ALA A 33 -3.83 6.45 -9.30
N THR A 34 -4.21 5.79 -8.20
CA THR A 34 -5.42 6.12 -7.42
C THR A 34 -5.35 7.54 -6.87
N PHE A 35 -4.19 7.94 -6.32
CA PHE A 35 -3.95 9.31 -5.87
C PHE A 35 -4.21 10.32 -6.99
N PHE A 36 -3.59 10.15 -8.15
CA PHE A 36 -3.76 11.12 -9.25
C PHE A 36 -5.20 11.17 -9.77
N TYR A 37 -5.87 10.02 -9.88
CA TYR A 37 -7.27 9.93 -10.27
C TYR A 37 -8.17 10.73 -9.31
N TRP A 38 -7.97 10.56 -8.00
CA TRP A 38 -8.73 11.28 -6.98
C TRP A 38 -8.33 12.74 -6.84
N ARG A 39 -7.05 13.08 -6.99
CA ARG A 39 -6.57 14.48 -7.00
C ARG A 39 -7.30 15.28 -8.08
N LYS A 40 -7.44 14.70 -9.28
CA LYS A 40 -8.17 15.34 -10.39
C LYS A 40 -9.67 15.53 -10.09
N ARG A 41 -10.28 14.64 -9.31
CA ARG A 41 -11.72 14.61 -9.08
C ARG A 41 -12.16 15.37 -7.82
N TYR A 42 -11.34 15.38 -6.78
CA TYR A 42 -11.69 15.85 -5.44
C TYR A 42 -10.69 16.87 -4.87
N GLY A 43 -9.60 17.15 -5.57
CA GLY A 43 -8.48 17.93 -5.03
C GLY A 43 -7.52 17.10 -4.18
N GLU A 44 -6.33 17.65 -3.95
CA GLU A 44 -5.23 16.93 -3.30
C GLU A 44 -5.55 16.50 -1.86
N ALA A 45 -6.01 17.43 -1.01
CA ALA A 45 -6.31 17.14 0.39
C ALA A 45 -7.38 16.04 0.54
N SER A 46 -8.48 16.12 -0.24
CA SER A 46 -9.51 15.09 -0.22
C SER A 46 -9.02 13.77 -0.80
N ALA A 47 -8.11 13.79 -1.79
CA ALA A 47 -7.52 12.56 -2.32
C ALA A 47 -6.69 11.82 -1.26
N LEU A 48 -5.89 12.55 -0.47
CA LEU A 48 -5.11 11.98 0.64
C LEU A 48 -6.02 11.43 1.74
N GLU A 49 -7.05 12.17 2.14
CA GLU A 49 -8.03 11.71 3.12
C GLU A 49 -8.72 10.42 2.66
N ARG A 50 -9.14 10.36 1.40
CA ARG A 50 -9.77 9.18 0.81
C ARG A 50 -8.83 7.99 0.70
N LEU A 51 -7.55 8.22 0.41
CA LEU A 51 -6.52 7.17 0.41
C LEU A 51 -6.35 6.61 1.82
N GLY A 52 -6.25 7.50 2.82
CA GLY A 52 -6.22 7.12 4.23
C GLY A 52 -7.43 6.27 4.60
N GLY A 53 -8.64 6.76 4.33
CA GLY A 53 -9.89 6.04 4.60
C GLY A 53 -9.96 4.66 3.93
N ARG A 54 -9.49 4.56 2.69
CA ARG A 54 -9.49 3.28 1.97
C ARG A 54 -8.49 2.28 2.56
N PHE A 55 -7.24 2.70 2.73
CA PHE A 55 -6.14 1.78 3.04
C PHE A 55 -5.93 1.55 4.54
N ASN A 56 -6.29 2.51 5.39
CA ASN A 56 -6.12 2.39 6.85
C ASN A 56 -7.40 1.92 7.55
N ASP A 57 -8.58 2.18 6.97
CA ASP A 57 -9.86 1.85 7.61
C ASP A 57 -10.62 0.77 6.85
N GLU A 58 -10.98 1.03 5.58
CA GLU A 58 -11.85 0.14 4.81
C GLU A 58 -11.21 -1.23 4.54
N TYR A 59 -9.97 -1.24 4.04
CA TYR A 59 -9.29 -2.47 3.67
C TYR A 59 -9.04 -3.35 4.90
N PRO A 60 -8.43 -2.86 6.00
CA PRO A 60 -8.25 -3.67 7.20
C PRO A 60 -9.56 -4.19 7.79
N ALA A 61 -10.62 -3.38 7.83
CA ALA A 61 -11.92 -3.80 8.38
C ALA A 61 -12.58 -4.93 7.56
N LYS A 62 -12.33 -4.93 6.26
CA LYS A 62 -12.92 -5.89 5.33
C LYS A 62 -11.98 -7.08 5.05
N GLY A 63 -10.68 -6.97 5.35
CA GLY A 63 -9.64 -7.97 5.08
C GLY A 63 -8.57 -7.39 4.16
N MET A 64 -7.30 -7.46 4.53
CA MET A 64 -6.21 -6.82 3.78
C MET A 64 -4.96 -7.66 3.89
N LEU A 65 -4.29 -7.86 2.75
CA LEU A 65 -3.02 -8.59 2.68
C LEU A 65 -1.94 -7.68 2.08
N PHE A 66 -0.74 -7.78 2.62
CA PHE A 66 0.46 -7.21 2.00
C PHE A 66 1.00 -8.19 0.96
N ALA A 67 1.14 -7.74 -0.27
CA ALA A 67 1.90 -8.45 -1.29
C ALA A 67 3.38 -8.11 -1.08
N THR A 68 4.15 -9.07 -0.60
CA THR A 68 5.58 -8.89 -0.30
C THR A 68 6.42 -9.70 -1.26
N GLY A 69 7.65 -9.25 -1.50
CA GLY A 69 8.61 -10.00 -2.28
C GLY A 69 10.03 -9.54 -2.02
N ASN A 70 10.98 -10.34 -2.50
CA ASN A 70 12.39 -9.99 -2.48
C ASN A 70 12.92 -9.91 -3.92
N MET A 71 14.12 -9.37 -4.06
CA MET A 71 14.84 -9.43 -5.34
C MET A 71 15.78 -10.63 -5.29
N MET A 72 15.94 -11.36 -6.40
CA MET A 72 16.89 -12.48 -6.47
C MET A 72 18.31 -12.10 -6.05
N LYS A 73 18.75 -10.87 -6.37
CA LYS A 73 20.07 -10.34 -5.97
C LYS A 73 20.15 -9.94 -4.48
N ARG A 74 19.01 -9.83 -3.79
CA ARG A 74 18.87 -9.42 -2.38
C ARG A 74 17.81 -10.28 -1.67
N PRO A 75 18.01 -11.60 -1.56
CA PRO A 75 16.97 -12.54 -1.11
C PRO A 75 16.59 -12.38 0.37
N LYS A 76 17.43 -11.71 1.15
CA LYS A 76 17.19 -11.42 2.59
C LYS A 76 16.47 -10.09 2.82
N THR A 77 16.13 -9.35 1.77
CA THR A 77 15.49 -8.04 1.87
C THR A 77 14.09 -8.13 1.28
N TRP A 78 13.09 -8.05 2.14
CA TRP A 78 11.68 -8.00 1.75
C TRP A 78 11.25 -6.57 1.47
N GLN A 79 10.39 -6.41 0.49
CA GLN A 79 9.80 -5.14 0.08
C GLN A 79 8.29 -5.31 -0.04
N LEU A 80 7.57 -4.23 0.28
CA LEU A 80 6.15 -4.14 -0.02
C LEU A 80 5.97 -3.84 -1.50
N LEU A 81 5.41 -4.80 -2.23
CA LEU A 81 5.11 -4.66 -3.66
C LEU A 81 3.74 -4.03 -3.89
N GLY A 82 2.80 -4.25 -2.97
CA GLY A 82 1.46 -3.68 -3.02
C GLY A 82 0.56 -4.21 -1.92
N VAL A 83 -0.71 -3.84 -1.99
CA VAL A 83 -1.73 -4.23 -1.02
C VAL A 83 -2.94 -4.79 -1.75
N VAL A 84 -3.48 -5.90 -1.25
CA VAL A 84 -4.61 -6.58 -1.88
C VAL A 84 -5.77 -6.64 -0.89
N ARG A 85 -6.95 -6.27 -1.39
CA ARG A 85 -8.19 -6.45 -0.65
C ARG A 85 -8.74 -7.86 -0.88
N LEU A 86 -8.80 -8.66 0.18
CA LEU A 86 -9.40 -10.00 0.19
C LEU A 86 -10.56 -10.07 1.20
N ASP A 87 -11.68 -10.73 0.85
CA ASP A 87 -12.86 -10.94 1.73
C ASP A 87 -12.59 -12.04 2.76
N GLU A 88 -11.38 -12.04 3.32
CA GLU A 88 -10.93 -13.04 4.27
C GLU A 88 -10.29 -12.32 5.45
N LYS A 89 -10.77 -12.65 6.65
CA LYS A 89 -10.32 -12.04 7.89
C LYS A 89 -9.40 -13.03 8.59
N GLY A 90 -8.11 -12.69 8.64
CA GLY A 90 -7.08 -13.47 9.34
C GLY A 90 -5.89 -13.76 8.44
N GLN A 91 -4.70 -13.79 9.04
CA GLN A 91 -3.54 -14.40 8.38
C GLN A 91 -3.84 -15.88 8.22
N LEU A 92 -3.94 -16.35 6.97
CA LEU A 92 -3.93 -17.77 6.67
C LEU A 92 -2.68 -18.36 7.32
N GLY A 93 -2.87 -19.31 8.24
CA GLY A 93 -1.74 -20.01 8.85
C GLY A 93 -0.83 -20.52 7.73
N LEU A 94 0.46 -20.22 7.84
CA LEU A 94 1.46 -20.86 6.99
C LEU A 94 1.47 -22.34 7.41
N LEU A 95 0.78 -23.20 6.66
CA LEU A 95 0.83 -24.65 6.80
C LEU A 95 2.20 -25.18 6.36
#